data_AF-A0A1Y3EE59-F1
#
_entry.id   AF-A0A1Y3EE59-F1
#
_cell.length_a   1.000
_cell.length_b   1.000
_cell.length_c   1.000
_cell.angle_alpha   90.00
_cell.angle_beta   90.00
_cell.angle_gamma   90.00
#
_symmetry.space_group_name_H-M   'P 1'
#
loop_
_entity.id
_entity.type
_entity.pdbx_description
1 polymer ?
#
loop_
_entity_poly.entity_id
_entity_poly.type
_entity_poly.pdbx_seq_one_letter_code
_entity_poly.pdbx_strand_id
1 'polypeptide(L)'
;MDAEFVTLNLEEAEVRSDGRKLTLKPSLLLAARVTCIYGSGPLKGTPIFDNYIITREHISDYQTKFSGIKPGDLDPTTSNKNTLVAMKTVYLKLRYFVDNGIKFVGHGLQNDFKVPPEQTVDTVELFRLPRRRLISLRFLAWFFLNIRIQSNTHDSAEDAHSALVLYERYKEMTENKQNNFHNILNNLYLRGQQLHWTIPNS
;
A
#
# COMPACT_ATOMS: atom_id res chain seq x y z
N MET A 1 -3.59 4.18 -5.84
CA MET A 1 -2.25 3.71 -6.25
C MET A 1 -1.73 2.83 -5.14
N ASP A 2 -0.86 1.90 -5.50
CA ASP A 2 -0.23 0.96 -4.59
C ASP A 2 1.11 0.49 -5.18
N ALA A 3 2.02 0.04 -4.34
CA ALA A 3 3.29 -0.55 -4.78
C ALA A 3 3.75 -1.69 -3.90
N GLU A 4 4.36 -2.67 -4.54
CA GLU A 4 4.90 -3.86 -3.92
C GLU A 4 6.41 -3.84 -3.94
N PHE A 5 7.02 -4.35 -2.87
CA PHE A 5 8.46 -4.31 -2.67
C PHE A 5 9.04 -5.70 -2.45
N VAL A 6 10.30 -5.86 -2.86
CA VAL A 6 11.13 -7.03 -2.55
C VAL A 6 12.34 -6.58 -1.73
N THR A 7 12.91 -7.48 -0.94
CA THR A 7 14.06 -7.20 -0.07
C THR A 7 15.36 -7.63 -0.75
N LEU A 8 16.28 -6.70 -0.95
CA LEU A 8 17.60 -6.97 -1.53
C LEU A 8 18.58 -7.53 -0.51
N ASN A 9 18.56 -7.02 0.73
CA ASN A 9 19.31 -7.57 1.86
C ASN A 9 18.46 -7.54 3.13
N LEU A 10 18.64 -8.55 3.97
CA LEU A 10 18.03 -8.59 5.29
C LEU A 10 18.70 -7.57 6.22
N GLU A 11 17.95 -7.13 7.23
CA GLU A 11 18.49 -6.31 8.31
C GLU A 11 19.47 -7.15 9.14
N GLU A 12 20.67 -6.63 9.36
CA GLU A 12 21.62 -7.19 10.32
C GLU A 12 21.58 -6.33 11.58
N ALA A 13 21.27 -6.96 12.71
CA ALA A 13 21.22 -6.29 13.99
C ALA A 13 21.95 -7.11 15.06
N GLU A 14 22.72 -6.44 15.90
CA GLU A 14 23.36 -7.01 17.08
C GLU A 14 22.44 -6.82 18.30
N VAL A 15 22.21 -7.89 19.06
CA VAL A 15 21.48 -7.80 20.33
C VAL A 15 22.51 -7.59 21.44
N ARG A 16 22.52 -6.39 22.04
CA ARG A 16 23.39 -6.08 23.18
C ARG A 16 22.92 -6.82 24.43
N SER A 17 23.82 -6.96 25.40
CA SER A 17 23.54 -7.61 26.70
C SER A 17 22.41 -6.95 27.51
N ASP A 18 22.06 -5.70 27.22
CA ASP A 18 20.92 -4.97 27.80
C ASP A 18 19.58 -5.22 27.05
N GLY A 19 19.57 -6.13 26.07
CA GLY A 19 18.41 -6.45 25.24
C GLY A 19 18.10 -5.44 24.14
N ARG A 20 18.89 -4.36 24.01
CA ARG A 20 18.72 -3.40 22.90
C ARG A 20 19.28 -3.98 21.61
N LYS A 21 18.50 -3.88 20.54
CA LYS A 21 18.94 -4.17 19.17
C LYS A 21 19.66 -2.96 18.59
N LEU A 22 20.88 -3.16 18.12
CA LEU A 22 21.63 -2.20 17.33
C LEU A 22 21.62 -2.65 15.88
N THR A 23 20.92 -1.93 15.01
CA THR A 23 20.92 -2.20 13.57
C THR A 23 22.29 -1.84 13.00
N LEU A 24 23.03 -2.86 12.54
CA LEU A 24 24.33 -2.72 11.89
C LEU A 24 24.16 -2.42 10.39
N LYS A 25 23.16 -3.04 9.75
CA LYS A 25 22.84 -2.84 8.35
C LYS A 25 21.32 -2.82 8.16
N PRO A 26 20.73 -1.75 7.61
CA PRO A 26 19.30 -1.70 7.35
C PRO A 26 18.92 -2.65 6.20
N SER A 27 17.67 -3.11 6.20
CA SER A 27 17.11 -3.79 5.03
C SER A 27 16.94 -2.80 3.87
N LEU A 28 17.35 -3.19 2.67
CA LEU A 28 17.09 -2.42 1.45
C LEU A 28 15.90 -3.04 0.74
N LEU A 29 14.88 -2.21 0.50
CA LEU A 29 13.70 -2.55 -0.28
C LEU A 29 13.84 -2.00 -1.69
N LEU A 30 13.36 -2.78 -2.66
CA LEU A 30 13.27 -2.39 -4.06
C LEU A 30 11.82 -2.49 -4.51
N ALA A 31 11.31 -1.43 -5.16
CA ALA A 31 9.99 -1.47 -5.77
C ALA A 31 9.98 -2.52 -6.90
N ALA A 32 9.01 -3.42 -6.84
CA ALA A 32 8.90 -4.59 -7.72
C ALA A 32 7.67 -4.53 -8.62
N ARG A 33 6.56 -3.94 -8.15
CA ARG A 33 5.36 -3.68 -8.96
C ARG A 33 4.73 -2.37 -8.49
N VAL A 34 4.23 -1.56 -9.42
CA VAL A 34 3.52 -0.32 -9.10
C VAL A 34 2.24 -0.25 -9.92
N THR A 35 1.13 -0.04 -9.23
CA THR A 35 -0.19 0.08 -9.84
C THR A 35 -0.79 1.46 -9.60
N CYS A 36 -1.15 2.13 -10.70
CA CYS A 36 -1.92 3.37 -10.68
C CYS A 36 -3.22 3.16 -11.45
N ILE A 37 -4.35 3.51 -10.82
CA ILE A 37 -5.69 3.47 -11.40
C ILE A 37 -6.27 4.87 -11.49
N TYR A 38 -7.22 5.08 -12.39
CA TYR A 38 -7.96 6.34 -12.49
C TYR A 38 -8.83 6.54 -11.24
N GLY A 39 -8.67 7.68 -10.57
CA GLY A 39 -9.42 8.01 -9.35
C GLY A 39 -10.80 8.64 -9.59
N SER A 40 -11.08 9.12 -10.80
CA SER A 40 -12.31 9.82 -11.15
C SER A 40 -12.61 9.75 -12.65
N GLY A 41 -13.78 10.24 -13.06
CA GLY A 41 -14.21 10.28 -14.46
C GLY A 41 -14.71 8.93 -14.99
N PRO A 42 -14.94 8.83 -16.31
CA PRO A 42 -15.53 7.63 -16.93
C PRO A 42 -14.67 6.36 -16.79
N LEU A 43 -13.35 6.53 -16.65
CA LEU A 43 -12.39 5.42 -16.52
C LEU A 43 -12.07 5.07 -15.06
N LYS A 44 -12.78 5.67 -14.09
CA LYS A 44 -12.53 5.45 -12.66
C LYS A 44 -12.44 3.95 -12.32
N GLY A 45 -11.44 3.59 -11.51
CA GLY A 45 -11.18 2.21 -11.09
C GLY A 45 -10.36 1.39 -12.10
N THR A 46 -10.25 1.84 -13.35
CA THR A 46 -9.45 1.13 -14.36
C THR A 46 -7.95 1.48 -14.27
N PRO A 47 -7.04 0.56 -14.64
CA PRO A 47 -5.61 0.83 -14.63
C PRO A 47 -5.20 1.94 -15.59
N ILE A 48 -4.45 2.91 -15.08
CA ILE A 48 -3.62 3.82 -15.89
C ILE A 48 -2.35 3.07 -16.31
N PHE A 49 -1.71 2.42 -15.34
CA PHE A 49 -0.66 1.45 -15.57
C PHE A 49 -0.55 0.47 -14.39
N ASP A 50 -0.10 -0.73 -14.69
CA ASP A 50 0.27 -1.77 -13.73
C ASP A 50 1.58 -2.38 -14.24
N ASN A 51 2.70 -1.99 -13.63
CA ASN A 51 4.02 -2.28 -14.16
C ASN A 51 4.87 -3.06 -13.15
N TYR A 52 5.42 -4.18 -13.58
CA TYR A 52 6.52 -4.86 -12.90
C TYR A 52 7.83 -4.14 -13.22
N ILE A 53 8.73 -4.07 -12.25
CA ILE A 53 10.00 -3.33 -12.36
C ILE A 53 11.14 -4.31 -12.55
N ILE A 54 11.88 -4.13 -13.64
CA ILE A 54 13.08 -4.91 -13.94
C ILE A 54 14.12 -4.72 -12.85
N THR A 55 14.67 -5.84 -12.37
CA THR A 55 15.91 -5.84 -11.58
C THR A 55 16.86 -6.95 -12.02
N ARG A 56 18.15 -6.65 -11.96
CA ARG A 56 19.23 -7.64 -12.08
C ARG A 56 19.94 -7.88 -10.75
N GLU A 57 19.52 -7.17 -9.71
CA GLU A 57 20.08 -7.31 -8.38
C GLU A 57 19.59 -8.60 -7.74
N HIS A 58 20.42 -9.18 -6.87
CA HIS A 58 20.04 -10.35 -6.10
C HIS A 58 18.95 -9.98 -5.09
N ILE A 59 17.81 -10.67 -5.18
CA ILE A 59 16.70 -10.52 -4.23
C ILE A 59 16.89 -11.55 -3.13
N SER A 60 17.07 -11.09 -1.89
CA SER A 60 17.18 -11.95 -0.71
C SER A 60 15.84 -12.52 -0.27
N ASP A 61 14.77 -11.73 -0.37
CA ASP A 61 13.42 -12.16 -0.04
C ASP A 61 12.40 -11.46 -0.95
N TYR A 62 11.59 -12.25 -1.66
CA TYR A 62 10.54 -11.73 -2.53
C TYR A 62 9.32 -11.23 -1.78
N GLN A 63 9.17 -11.59 -0.49
CA GLN A 63 7.97 -11.29 0.30
C GLN A 63 6.68 -11.76 -0.39
N THR A 64 6.70 -12.86 -1.15
CA THR A 64 5.61 -13.24 -2.09
C THR A 64 4.21 -13.25 -1.46
N LYS A 65 4.10 -13.58 -0.17
CA LYS A 65 2.82 -13.51 0.56
C LYS A 65 2.26 -12.07 0.61
N PHE A 66 3.14 -11.09 0.80
CA PHE A 66 2.82 -9.68 0.96
C PHE A 66 3.00 -8.86 -0.31
N SER A 67 3.77 -9.34 -1.30
CA SER A 67 4.07 -8.62 -2.54
C SER A 67 3.40 -9.20 -3.78
N GLY A 68 2.99 -10.47 -3.71
CA GLY A 68 2.54 -11.24 -4.87
C GLY A 68 3.64 -11.56 -5.90
N ILE A 69 4.88 -11.09 -5.69
CA ILE A 69 6.01 -11.24 -6.63
C ILE A 69 6.65 -12.61 -6.46
N LYS A 70 6.90 -13.28 -7.59
CA LYS A 70 7.55 -14.60 -7.64
C LYS A 70 8.94 -14.53 -8.28
N PRO A 71 9.82 -15.50 -7.99
CA PRO A 71 11.08 -15.66 -8.71
C PRO A 71 10.86 -15.72 -10.23
N GLY A 72 11.64 -14.92 -10.97
CA GLY A 72 11.50 -14.76 -12.43
C GLY A 72 10.59 -13.62 -12.87
N ASP A 73 9.70 -13.09 -12.02
CA ASP A 73 8.77 -12.02 -12.44
C ASP A 73 9.49 -10.72 -12.85
N LEU A 74 10.65 -10.44 -12.25
CA LEU A 74 11.39 -9.17 -12.40
C LEU A 74 12.60 -9.26 -13.34
N ASP A 75 12.86 -10.43 -13.93
CA ASP A 75 14.01 -10.68 -14.80
C ASP A 75 13.59 -10.59 -16.27
N PRO A 76 14.18 -9.70 -17.09
CA PRO A 76 13.79 -9.51 -18.49
C PRO A 76 14.04 -10.73 -19.37
N THR A 77 14.84 -11.69 -18.93
CA THR A 77 15.16 -12.91 -19.69
C THR A 77 14.21 -14.07 -19.40
N THR A 78 13.59 -14.09 -18.21
CA THR A 78 12.76 -15.21 -17.74
C THR A 78 11.31 -14.83 -17.44
N SER A 79 11.01 -13.54 -17.27
CA SER A 79 9.68 -13.06 -16.93
C SER A 79 8.67 -13.27 -18.04
N ASN A 80 7.47 -13.70 -17.65
CA ASN A 80 6.29 -13.77 -18.51
C ASN A 80 5.38 -12.54 -18.38
N LYS A 81 5.82 -11.48 -17.67
CA LYS A 81 5.04 -10.27 -17.44
C LYS A 81 5.20 -9.31 -18.62
N ASN A 82 4.15 -9.19 -19.43
CA ASN A 82 4.11 -8.25 -20.56
C ASN A 82 4.20 -6.77 -20.14
N THR A 83 4.06 -6.47 -18.84
CA THR A 83 4.13 -5.12 -18.27
C THR A 83 5.44 -4.85 -17.54
N LEU A 84 6.46 -5.69 -17.75
CA LEU A 84 7.80 -5.53 -17.18
C LEU A 84 8.54 -4.35 -17.84
N VAL A 85 8.97 -3.37 -17.04
CA VAL A 85 9.61 -2.14 -17.51
C VAL A 85 10.78 -1.73 -16.62
N ALA A 86 11.66 -0.87 -17.13
CA ALA A 86 12.69 -0.25 -16.31
C ALA A 86 12.09 0.71 -15.26
N MET A 87 12.71 0.79 -14.09
CA MET A 87 12.29 1.69 -13.00
C MET A 87 12.13 3.15 -13.46
N LYS A 88 13.03 3.61 -14.34
CA LYS A 88 12.98 4.96 -14.93
C LYS A 88 11.65 5.25 -15.63
N THR A 89 11.04 4.26 -16.28
CA THR A 89 9.75 4.40 -16.95
C THR A 89 8.63 4.70 -15.96
N VAL A 90 8.55 3.94 -14.87
CA VAL A 90 7.55 4.16 -13.81
C VAL A 90 7.79 5.49 -13.11
N TYR A 91 9.05 5.79 -12.79
CA TYR A 91 9.44 7.07 -12.20
C TYR A 91 8.99 8.26 -13.04
N LEU A 92 9.22 8.26 -14.36
CA LEU A 92 8.83 9.35 -15.25
C LEU A 92 7.30 9.51 -15.34
N LYS A 93 6.54 8.41 -15.34
CA LYS A 93 5.07 8.46 -15.29
C LYS A 93 4.57 9.12 -14.00
N LEU A 94 5.09 8.67 -12.84
CA LEU A 94 4.73 9.24 -11.54
C LEU A 94 5.17 10.69 -11.43
N ARG A 95 6.38 11.02 -11.92
CA ARG A 95 6.91 12.38 -11.91
C ARG A 95 6.02 13.31 -12.73
N TYR A 96 5.58 12.89 -13.91
CA TYR A 96 4.63 13.64 -14.73
C TYR A 96 3.33 13.92 -13.97
N PHE A 97 2.77 12.95 -13.24
CA PHE A 97 1.58 13.17 -12.41
C PHE A 97 1.84 14.17 -11.28
N VAL A 98 2.98 14.07 -10.59
CA VAL A 98 3.38 15.02 -9.56
C VAL A 98 3.47 16.43 -10.13
N ASP A 99 4.19 16.61 -11.24
CA ASP A 99 4.41 17.91 -11.90
C ASP A 99 3.10 18.56 -12.38
N ASN A 100 2.06 17.76 -12.64
CA ASN A 100 0.73 18.25 -13.03
C ASN A 100 -0.25 18.40 -11.85
N GLY A 101 0.22 18.32 -10.60
CA GLY A 101 -0.63 18.55 -9.43
C GLY A 101 -1.65 17.43 -9.17
N ILE A 102 -1.46 16.23 -9.74
CA ILE A 102 -2.38 15.11 -9.54
C ILE A 102 -2.32 14.65 -8.09
N LYS A 103 -3.49 14.39 -7.50
CA LYS A 103 -3.60 13.81 -6.15
C LYS A 103 -3.54 12.29 -6.21
N PHE A 104 -2.77 11.71 -5.30
CA PHE A 104 -2.56 10.28 -5.16
C PHE A 104 -3.31 9.76 -3.94
N VAL A 105 -4.25 8.83 -4.19
CA VAL A 105 -4.98 8.13 -3.14
C VAL A 105 -4.38 6.74 -2.98
N GLY A 106 -4.11 6.31 -1.75
CA GLY A 106 -3.55 4.98 -1.45
C GLY A 106 -3.60 4.67 0.04
N HIS A 107 -2.83 3.67 0.47
CA HIS A 107 -2.81 3.22 1.86
C HIS A 107 -1.36 2.98 2.32
N GLY A 108 -0.84 3.80 3.23
CA GLY A 108 0.55 3.73 3.67
C GLY A 108 1.56 4.35 2.69
N LEU A 109 1.11 5.26 1.81
CA LEU A 109 1.91 5.80 0.70
C LEU A 109 3.21 6.49 1.14
N GLN A 110 3.28 6.99 2.38
CA GLN A 110 4.49 7.63 2.91
C GLN A 110 5.70 6.67 2.93
N ASN A 111 5.45 5.38 3.06
CA ASN A 111 6.50 4.36 3.03
C ASN A 111 6.93 4.02 1.60
N ASP A 112 6.04 4.20 0.64
CA ASP A 112 6.23 3.71 -0.73
C ASP A 112 6.87 4.77 -1.63
N PHE A 113 6.42 6.02 -1.51
CA PHE A 113 6.82 7.12 -2.39
C PHE A 113 6.94 8.45 -1.67
N LYS A 114 7.93 9.24 -2.07
CA LYS A 114 8.04 10.65 -1.67
C LYS A 114 7.20 11.54 -2.59
N VAL A 115 5.89 11.52 -2.38
CA VAL A 115 4.93 12.44 -3.02
C VAL A 115 4.74 13.66 -2.11
N PRO A 116 4.55 14.88 -2.65
CA PRO A 116 4.25 16.05 -1.82
C PRO A 116 3.01 15.81 -0.93
N PRO A 117 3.03 16.22 0.35
CA PRO A 117 1.91 15.99 1.28
C PRO A 117 0.58 16.53 0.77
N GLU A 118 0.58 17.67 0.09
CA GLU A 118 -0.60 18.31 -0.50
C GLU A 118 -1.23 17.51 -1.65
N GLN A 119 -0.45 16.64 -2.29
CA GLN A 119 -0.88 15.71 -3.33
C GLN A 119 -1.14 14.30 -2.77
N THR A 120 -0.93 14.06 -1.47
CA THR A 120 -1.06 12.74 -0.87
C THR A 120 -2.35 12.63 -0.07
N VAL A 121 -3.17 11.63 -0.42
CA VAL A 121 -4.37 11.25 0.31
C VAL A 121 -4.17 9.83 0.81
N ASP A 122 -3.62 9.71 2.01
CA ASP A 122 -3.30 8.43 2.61
C ASP A 122 -4.45 7.94 3.50
N THR A 123 -5.15 6.90 3.04
CA THR A 123 -6.26 6.30 3.78
C THR A 123 -5.84 5.76 5.14
N VAL A 124 -4.58 5.37 5.36
CA VAL A 124 -4.15 4.90 6.69
C VAL A 124 -4.24 6.03 7.72
N GLU A 125 -3.93 7.27 7.31
CA GLU A 125 -3.99 8.44 8.18
C GLU A 125 -5.42 8.99 8.30
N LEU A 126 -6.23 8.92 7.23
CA LEU A 126 -7.65 9.33 7.28
C LEU A 126 -8.46 8.55 8.33
N PHE A 127 -8.12 7.27 8.53
CA PHE A 127 -8.79 6.38 9.50
C PHE A 127 -8.03 6.23 10.82
N ARG A 128 -7.04 7.10 11.08
CA ARG A 128 -6.22 7.04 12.28
C ARG A 128 -6.72 8.02 13.34
N LEU A 129 -6.89 7.54 14.56
CA LEU A 129 -7.01 8.42 15.72
C LEU A 129 -5.62 8.95 16.15
N PRO A 130 -5.48 10.23 16.52
CA PRO A 130 -4.19 10.78 16.95
C PRO A 130 -3.52 9.92 18.01
N ARG A 131 -2.22 9.63 17.81
CA ARG A 131 -1.39 8.79 18.71
C ARG A 131 -1.89 7.35 18.90
N ARG A 132 -2.80 6.87 18.05
CA ARG A 132 -3.20 5.45 18.02
C ARG A 132 -2.49 4.72 16.88
N ARG A 133 -2.60 3.38 16.91
CA ARG A 133 -2.02 2.49 15.90
C ARG A 133 -2.58 2.77 14.50
N LEU A 134 -1.77 2.48 13.50
CA LEU A 134 -2.21 2.36 12.12
C LEU A 134 -3.06 1.09 11.95
N ILE A 135 -4.01 1.14 11.03
CA ILE A 135 -4.96 0.07 10.75
C ILE A 135 -4.73 -0.40 9.32
N SER A 136 -4.59 -1.70 9.12
CA SER A 136 -4.30 -2.25 7.79
C SER A 136 -5.47 -2.07 6.83
N LEU A 137 -5.15 -1.93 5.54
CA LEU A 137 -6.14 -1.86 4.46
C LEU A 137 -7.11 -3.05 4.53
N ARG A 138 -6.59 -4.26 4.75
CA ARG A 138 -7.41 -5.49 4.92
C ARG A 138 -8.51 -5.33 5.96
N PHE A 139 -8.15 -4.78 7.13
CA PHE A 139 -9.12 -4.60 8.22
C PHE A 139 -10.12 -3.49 7.90
N LEU A 140 -9.67 -2.39 7.29
CA LEU A 140 -10.55 -1.27 6.90
C LEU A 140 -11.51 -1.68 5.78
N ALA A 141 -11.04 -2.41 4.77
CA ALA A 141 -11.84 -2.94 3.68
C ALA A 141 -12.93 -3.89 4.22
N TRP A 142 -12.57 -4.78 5.15
CA TRP A 142 -13.55 -5.62 5.83
C TRP A 142 -14.55 -4.81 6.65
N PHE A 143 -14.09 -3.87 7.47
CA PHE A 143 -14.95 -3.14 8.40
C PHE A 143 -15.91 -2.17 7.69
N PHE A 144 -15.44 -1.41 6.70
CA PHE A 144 -16.23 -0.36 6.05
C PHE A 144 -16.88 -0.81 4.74
N LEU A 145 -16.26 -1.74 4.01
CA LEU A 145 -16.72 -2.15 2.69
C LEU A 145 -17.31 -3.56 2.69
N ASN A 146 -17.17 -4.30 3.79
CA ASN A 146 -17.60 -5.71 3.93
C ASN A 146 -16.99 -6.63 2.86
N ILE A 147 -15.76 -6.32 2.42
CA ILE A 147 -14.99 -7.14 1.47
C ILE A 147 -13.75 -7.71 2.13
N ARG A 148 -13.29 -8.86 1.65
CA ARG A 148 -12.03 -9.49 2.08
C ARG A 148 -11.06 -9.47 0.93
N ILE A 149 -9.97 -8.76 1.14
CA ILE A 149 -8.85 -8.64 0.20
C ILE A 149 -7.63 -9.35 0.75
N GLN A 150 -6.60 -9.58 -0.06
CA GLN A 150 -5.33 -10.15 0.38
C GLN A 150 -5.50 -11.53 1.05
N SER A 151 -6.43 -12.36 0.56
CA SER A 151 -6.78 -13.64 1.20
C SER A 151 -5.70 -14.71 1.03
N ASN A 152 -4.97 -14.70 -0.10
CA ASN A 152 -3.88 -15.64 -0.39
C ASN A 152 -2.54 -14.91 -0.49
N THR A 153 -2.44 -14.04 -1.48
CA THR A 153 -1.32 -13.13 -1.72
C THR A 153 -1.88 -11.72 -1.92
N HIS A 154 -1.07 -10.71 -1.68
CA HIS A 154 -1.43 -9.35 -2.04
C HIS A 154 -1.49 -9.20 -3.57
N ASP A 155 -2.39 -8.32 -4.01
CA ASP A 155 -2.44 -7.86 -5.39
C ASP A 155 -2.57 -6.35 -5.41
N SER A 156 -1.54 -5.70 -5.96
CA SER A 156 -1.44 -4.25 -6.00
C SER A 156 -2.63 -3.55 -6.68
N ALA A 157 -3.31 -4.21 -7.65
CA ALA A 157 -4.50 -3.64 -8.28
C ALA A 157 -5.73 -3.71 -7.37
N GLU A 158 -5.94 -4.84 -6.69
CA GLU A 158 -6.96 -5.00 -5.63
C GLU A 158 -6.76 -3.96 -4.52
N ASP A 159 -5.53 -3.74 -4.08
CA ASP A 159 -5.20 -2.81 -2.99
C ASP A 159 -5.38 -1.35 -3.42
N ALA A 160 -4.92 -0.97 -4.62
CA ALA A 160 -5.15 0.36 -5.17
C ALA A 160 -6.65 0.67 -5.32
N HIS A 161 -7.45 -0.30 -5.74
CA HIS A 161 -8.89 -0.16 -5.88
C HIS A 161 -9.58 -0.04 -4.51
N SER A 162 -9.19 -0.89 -3.56
CA SER A 162 -9.73 -0.88 -2.20
C SER A 162 -9.45 0.43 -1.47
N ALA A 163 -8.25 0.97 -1.60
CA ALA A 163 -7.90 2.28 -1.07
C ALA A 163 -8.74 3.41 -1.71
N LEU A 164 -8.98 3.36 -3.02
CA LEU A 164 -9.83 4.33 -3.71
C LEU A 164 -11.28 4.30 -3.18
N VAL A 165 -11.89 3.10 -3.12
CA VAL A 165 -13.26 2.95 -2.61
C VAL A 165 -13.36 3.37 -1.13
N LEU A 166 -12.34 3.06 -0.33
CA LEU A 166 -12.28 3.45 1.07
C LEU A 166 -12.20 4.98 1.22
N TYR A 167 -11.44 5.66 0.37
CA TYR A 167 -11.40 7.13 0.33
C TYR A 167 -12.76 7.74 -0.04
N GLU A 168 -13.50 7.12 -0.96
CA GLU A 168 -14.84 7.58 -1.30
C GLU A 168 -15.81 7.42 -0.15
N ARG A 169 -15.76 6.27 0.53
CA ARG A 169 -16.54 6.03 1.74
C ARG A 169 -16.19 7.04 2.83
N TYR A 170 -14.90 7.39 2.98
CA TYR A 170 -14.47 8.45 3.89
C TYR A 170 -15.16 9.78 3.56
N LYS A 171 -15.13 10.23 2.29
CA LYS A 171 -15.79 11.47 1.87
C LYS A 171 -17.28 11.48 2.21
N GLU A 172 -18.00 10.40 1.84
CA GLU A 172 -19.42 10.23 2.15
C GLU A 172 -19.71 10.38 3.66
N MET A 173 -18.86 9.78 4.50
CA MET A 173 -19.01 9.86 5.96
C MET A 173 -18.69 11.25 6.53
N THR A 174 -17.75 11.99 5.94
CA THR A 174 -17.33 13.31 6.43
C THR A 174 -18.17 14.47 5.90
N GLU A 175 -18.74 14.34 4.70
CA GLU A 175 -19.56 15.39 4.08
C GLU A 175 -20.99 15.42 4.66
N ASN A 176 -21.48 14.28 5.13
CA ASN A 176 -22.77 14.21 5.79
C ASN A 176 -22.68 14.83 7.19
N LYS A 177 -23.23 16.04 7.37
CA LYS A 177 -23.24 16.78 8.64
C LYS A 177 -23.90 16.04 9.81
N GLN A 178 -24.72 15.02 9.54
CA GLN A 178 -25.32 14.17 10.58
C GLN A 178 -24.37 13.08 11.09
N ASN A 179 -23.34 12.74 10.32
CA ASN A 179 -22.37 11.72 10.68
C ASN A 179 -21.29 12.33 11.57
N ASN A 180 -21.21 11.85 12.82
CA ASN A 180 -20.07 12.11 13.67
C ASN A 180 -18.95 11.13 13.31
N PHE A 181 -18.10 11.49 12.35
CA PHE A 181 -16.97 10.67 11.91
C PHE A 181 -16.03 10.28 13.07
N HIS A 182 -15.88 11.14 14.09
CA HIS A 182 -15.11 10.80 15.28
C HIS A 182 -15.71 9.63 16.06
N ASN A 183 -17.05 9.55 16.18
CA ASN A 183 -17.72 8.39 16.80
C ASN A 183 -17.54 7.12 15.97
N ILE A 184 -17.57 7.23 14.63
CA ILE A 184 -17.31 6.09 13.73
C ILE A 184 -15.89 5.56 13.94
N LEU A 185 -14.89 6.44 14.02
CA LEU A 185 -13.51 6.04 14.32
C LEU A 185 -13.38 5.41 15.71
N ASN A 186 -14.03 5.97 16.73
CA ASN A 186 -14.03 5.36 18.06
C ASN A 186 -14.62 3.94 18.03
N ASN A 187 -15.71 3.73 17.29
CA ASN A 187 -16.30 2.40 17.10
C ASN A 187 -15.35 1.44 16.38
N LEU A 188 -14.67 1.90 15.32
CA LEU A 188 -13.64 1.13 14.61
C LEU A 188 -12.53 0.65 15.58
N TYR A 189 -12.00 1.54 16.43
CA TYR A 189 -10.96 1.16 17.38
C TYR A 189 -11.45 0.24 18.50
N LEU A 190 -12.67 0.45 19.01
CA LEU A 190 -13.29 -0.46 19.98
C LEU A 190 -13.47 -1.86 19.38
N ARG A 191 -14.00 -1.94 18.16
CA ARG A 191 -14.19 -3.20 17.46
C ARG A 191 -12.86 -3.87 17.13
N GLY A 192 -11.88 -3.10 16.69
CA GLY A 192 -10.51 -3.57 16.44
C GLY A 192 -9.88 -4.17 17.69
N GLN A 193 -10.03 -3.54 18.85
CA GLN A 193 -9.54 -4.08 20.12
C GLN A 193 -10.23 -5.39 20.51
N GLN A 194 -11.56 -5.46 20.40
CA GLN A 194 -12.33 -6.68 20.69
C GLN A 194 -11.92 -7.86 19.81
N LEU A 195 -11.54 -7.60 18.56
CA LEU A 195 -11.14 -8.62 17.60
C LEU A 195 -9.62 -8.84 17.55
N HIS A 196 -8.86 -8.19 18.43
CA HIS A 196 -7.40 -8.17 18.39
C HIS A 196 -6.84 -7.80 17.01
N TRP A 197 -7.58 -6.96 16.26
CA TRP A 197 -7.26 -6.50 14.92
C TRP A 197 -7.13 -7.62 13.88
N THR A 198 -7.80 -8.74 14.14
CA THR A 198 -7.98 -9.85 13.20
C THR A 198 -9.38 -9.82 12.61
N ILE A 199 -9.52 -10.37 11.41
CA ILE A 199 -10.82 -10.45 10.74
C ILE A 199 -11.44 -11.80 11.16
N PRO A 200 -12.67 -11.86 11.67
CA PRO A 200 -13.29 -13.15 12.04
C PRO A 200 -13.32 -14.11 10.86
N ASN A 201 -13.12 -15.41 11.07
CA ASN A 201 -13.13 -16.44 10.01
C ASN A 201 -12.13 -16.16 8.86
N SER A 202 -10.95 -15.61 9.17
CA SER A 202 -9.86 -15.37 8.20
C SER A 202 -8.78 -16.44 8.26
#